data_AF-A0A1G6SWX4-F1
#
_entry.id   AF-A0A1G6SWX4-F1
#
_cell.length_a   1.000
_cell.length_b   1.000
_cell.length_c   1.000
_cell.angle_alpha   90.00
_cell.angle_beta   90.00
_cell.angle_gamma   90.00
#
_symmetry.space_group_name_H-M   'P 1'
#
loop_
_entity.id
_entity.type
_entity.pdbx_description
1 polymer ?
#
loop_
_entity_poly.entity_id
_entity_poly.type
_entity_poly.pdbx_seq_one_letter_code
_entity_poly.pdbx_strand_id
1 'polypeptide(L)' 'MAAEEQILSPDQRKPTSRKALYTALGVGIVINLAYLFGNHQGWVEDAFLIITAAVLLSVIVSDAWMRKTGLR' A
#
# COMPACT_ATOMS: atom_id res chain seq x y z
N MET A 1 -7.44 1.93 36.22
CA MET A 1 -8.31 0.98 35.50
C MET A 1 -7.46 -0.22 35.15
N ALA A 2 -7.87 -1.43 35.56
CA ALA A 2 -7.28 -2.64 34.99
C ALA A 2 -7.57 -2.60 33.48
N ALA A 3 -6.53 -2.64 32.65
CA ALA A 3 -6.71 -2.77 31.22
C ALA A 3 -7.39 -4.13 31.00
N GLU A 4 -8.62 -4.11 30.52
CA GLU A 4 -9.37 -5.32 30.19
C GLU A 4 -8.54 -6.12 29.16
N GLU A 5 -8.26 -7.38 29.46
CA GLU A 5 -7.42 -8.21 28.59
C GLU A 5 -8.12 -8.38 27.23
N GLN A 6 -7.49 -7.88 26.18
CA GLN A 6 -8.08 -7.85 24.84
C GLN A 6 -8.27 -9.29 24.33
N ILE A 7 -9.53 -9.75 24.24
CA ILE A 7 -9.87 -11.08 23.70
C ILE A 7 -9.67 -11.05 22.19
N LEU A 8 -8.48 -11.43 21.74
CA LEU A 8 -8.11 -11.55 20.33
C LEU A 8 -8.37 -12.96 19.82
N SER A 9 -9.02 -13.07 18.66
CA SER A 9 -9.15 -14.34 17.94
C SER A 9 -7.77 -14.85 17.51
N PRO A 10 -7.60 -16.17 17.27
CA PRO A 10 -6.31 -16.74 16.86
C PRO A 10 -5.70 -16.05 15.62
N ASP A 11 -6.53 -15.55 14.70
CA ASP A 11 -6.08 -14.89 13.48
C ASP A 11 -5.55 -13.46 13.74
N GLN A 12 -6.19 -12.71 14.65
CA GLN A 12 -5.74 -11.36 15.02
C GLN A 12 -4.39 -11.34 15.75
N ARG A 13 -3.93 -12.50 16.24
CA ARG A 13 -2.59 -12.66 16.84
C ARG A 13 -1.49 -12.78 15.78
N LYS A 14 -1.84 -12.96 14.51
CA LYS A 14 -0.84 -13.07 13.45
C LYS A 14 -0.11 -11.74 13.26
N PRO A 15 1.24 -11.76 13.19
CA PRO A 15 1.99 -10.54 12.95
C PRO A 15 1.66 -9.99 11.57
N THR A 16 1.19 -8.74 11.51
CA THR A 16 1.02 -8.03 10.24
C THR A 16 2.40 -7.74 9.62
N SER A 17 2.71 -8.39 8.50
CA SER A 17 3.99 -8.19 7.82
C SER A 17 3.96 -6.94 6.94
N ARG A 18 4.32 -5.79 7.53
CA ARG A 18 4.39 -4.50 6.82
C ARG A 18 5.45 -4.49 5.72
N LYS A 19 6.55 -5.22 5.94
CA LYS A 19 7.59 -5.39 4.91
C LYS A 19 6.99 -6.06 3.68
N ALA A 20 6.20 -7.13 3.86
CA ALA A 20 5.53 -7.79 2.75
C ALA A 20 4.54 -6.86 2.03
N LEU A 21 3.75 -6.07 2.78
CA LEU A 21 2.85 -5.06 2.22
C LEU A 21 3.60 -4.05 1.33
N TYR A 22 4.67 -3.45 1.86
CA TYR A 22 5.44 -2.42 1.16
C TYR A 22 6.14 -2.98 -0.08
N THR A 23 6.69 -4.19 0.02
CA THR A 23 7.28 -4.88 -1.13
C THR A 23 6.23 -5.16 -2.20
N ALA A 24 5.06 -5.70 -1.82
CA ALA A 24 4.00 -6.00 -2.78
C ALA A 24 3.50 -4.74 -3.50
N LEU A 25 3.24 -3.65 -2.75
CA LEU A 25 2.83 -2.38 -3.32
C LEU A 25 3.93 -1.77 -4.20
N GLY A 26 5.19 -1.79 -3.76
CA GLY A 26 6.32 -1.27 -4.53
C GLY A 26 6.54 -2.02 -5.84
N VAL A 27 6.50 -3.36 -5.81
CA VAL A 27 6.58 -4.20 -7.02
C VAL A 27 5.40 -3.91 -7.95
N GLY A 28 4.18 -3.80 -7.40
CA GLY A 28 3.00 -3.44 -8.18
C GLY A 28 3.12 -2.09 -8.88
N ILE A 29 3.64 -1.06 -8.21
CA ILE A 29 3.90 0.26 -8.80
C ILE A 29 4.89 0.14 -9.97
N VAL A 30 6.01 -0.56 -9.77
CA VAL A 30 7.04 -0.72 -10.81
C VAL A 30 6.47 -1.43 -12.04
N ILE A 31 5.77 -2.55 -11.85
CA ILE A 31 5.13 -3.29 -12.95
C ILE A 31 4.10 -2.42 -13.66
N ASN A 32 3.25 -1.72 -12.91
CA ASN A 32 2.22 -0.85 -13.45
C ASN A 32 2.82 0.29 -14.31
N LEU A 33 3.87 0.95 -13.83
CA LEU A 33 4.55 2.02 -14.58
C LEU A 33 5.36 1.49 -15.76
N ALA A 34 5.77 0.21 -15.74
CA ALA A 34 6.43 -0.40 -16.90
C ALA A 34 5.50 -0.44 -18.14
N TYR A 35 4.18 -0.48 -17.94
CA TYR A 35 3.20 -0.43 -19.04
C TYR A 35 3.11 0.93 -19.75
N LEU A 36 3.76 1.98 -19.24
CA LEU A 36 3.93 3.25 -19.97
C LEU A 36 4.94 3.15 -21.12
N PHE A 37 5.72 2.06 -21.16
CA PHE A 37 6.70 1.81 -22.20
C PHE A 37 6.20 0.72 -23.16
N GLY A 38 6.10 1.06 -24.44
CA GLY A 38 5.57 0.16 -25.45
C GLY A 38 4.84 0.90 -26.57
N ASN A 39 4.13 0.13 -27.39
CA ASN A 39 3.38 0.67 -28.52
C ASN A 39 1.96 1.05 -28.09
N HIS A 40 1.81 2.24 -27.50
CA HIS A 40 0.53 2.83 -27.12
C HIS A 40 0.32 4.12 -27.91
N GLN A 41 -0.92 4.39 -28.33
CA GLN A 41 -1.28 5.60 -29.09
C GLN A 41 -2.19 6.53 -28.28
N GLY A 42 -2.76 6.03 -27.18
CA GLY A 42 -3.77 6.72 -26.38
C GLY A 42 -3.24 7.17 -25.02
N TRP A 43 -3.52 8.42 -24.67
CA TRP A 43 -3.07 9.04 -23.41
C TRP A 43 -4.02 8.80 -22.23
N VAL A 44 -5.23 8.33 -22.51
CA VAL A 44 -6.24 8.02 -21.48
C VAL A 44 -5.75 6.85 -20.61
N GLU A 45 -5.19 5.81 -21.24
CA GLU A 45 -4.62 4.66 -20.54
C GLU A 45 -3.45 5.08 -19.64
N ASP A 46 -2.55 5.94 -20.13
CA ASP A 46 -1.44 6.48 -19.35
C ASP A 46 -1.92 7.21 -18.10
N ALA A 47 -3.00 8.00 -18.21
CA ALA A 47 -3.59 8.68 -17.06
C ALA A 47 -4.06 7.68 -15.99
N PHE A 48 -4.71 6.58 -16.39
CA PHE A 48 -5.11 5.53 -15.45
C PHE A 48 -3.92 4.80 -14.82
N LEU A 49 -2.86 4.53 -15.59
CA LEU A 49 -1.63 3.94 -15.06
C LEU A 49 -1.00 4.84 -14.01
N ILE A 50 -0.88 6.14 -14.27
CA ILE A 50 -0.31 7.12 -13.34
C ILE A 50 -1.19 7.27 -12.09
N ILE A 51 -2.50 7.40 -12.24
CA ILE A 51 -3.44 7.52 -11.10
C ILE A 51 -3.35 6.28 -10.22
N THR A 52 -3.33 5.09 -10.82
CA THR A 52 -3.22 3.83 -10.08
C THR A 52 -1.92 3.76 -9.28
N ALA A 53 -0.78 4.10 -9.92
CA ALA A 53 0.51 4.16 -9.22
C ALA A 53 0.50 5.18 -8.06
N ALA A 54 -0.12 6.35 -8.26
CA ALA A 54 -0.24 7.37 -7.22
C ALA A 54 -1.08 6.88 -6.02
N VAL A 55 -2.17 6.14 -6.27
CA VAL A 55 -3.00 5.55 -5.22
C VAL A 55 -2.22 4.49 -4.43
N LEU A 56 -1.51 3.58 -5.10
CA LEU A 56 -0.68 2.58 -4.40
C LEU A 56 0.40 3.24 -3.54
N LEU A 57 1.04 4.30 -4.05
CA LEU A 57 2.04 5.06 -3.31
C LEU A 57 1.42 5.79 -2.11
N SER A 58 0.22 6.35 -2.25
CA SER A 58 -0.45 7.08 -1.17
C SER A 58 -0.76 6.17 0.02
N VAL A 59 -1.06 4.88 -0.21
CA VAL A 59 -1.23 3.88 0.86
C VAL A 59 0.06 3.72 1.66
N ILE A 60 1.21 3.55 1.00
CA ILE A 60 2.52 3.42 1.65
C ILE A 60 2.82 4.68 2.47
N VAL A 61 2.67 5.85 1.87
CA VAL A 61 2.99 7.14 2.50
C VAL A 61 2.08 7.41 3.70
N SER A 62 0.77 7.16 3.56
CA SER A 62 -0.21 7.38 4.63
C SER A 62 0.05 6.47 5.81
N ASP A 63 0.27 5.17 5.59
CA ASP A 63 0.61 4.23 6.67
C ASP A 63 1.96 4.59 7.34
N ALA A 64 2.97 5.00 6.57
CA ALA A 64 4.24 5.46 7.13
C ALA A 64 4.06 6.72 7.99
N TRP A 65 3.21 7.66 7.56
CA TRP A 65 2.95 8.92 8.25
C TRP A 65 2.10 8.74 9.52
N MET A 66 1.04 7.95 9.47
CA MET A 66 0.24 7.59 10.66
C MET A 66 1.14 7.02 11.76
N ARG A 67 2.04 6.10 11.39
CA ARG A 67 2.98 5.49 12.34
C ARG A 67 4.01 6.47 12.90
N LYS A 68 4.46 7.45 12.11
CA LYS A 68 5.33 8.54 12.60
C LYS A 68 4.62 9.47 13.57
N THR A 69 3.32 9.68 13.39
CA THR A 69 2.50 10.58 14.23
C THR A 69 1.90 9.87 15.44
N GLY A 70 2.10 8.56 15.58
CA GLY A 70 1.54 7.76 16.67
C GLY A 70 0.06 7.40 16.48
N LEU A 71 -0.53 7.80 15.35
CA LEU A 71 -1.85 7.36 14.92
C LEU A 71 -1.74 5.90 14.44
N ARG A 72 -2.51 5.02 15.07
CA ARG A 72 -2.57 3.59 14.72
C ARG A 72 -3.81 3.30 13.91
#